data_AF-A0A3M7TTH3-F1
#
_entry.id   AF-A0A3M7TTH3-F1
#
_cell.length_a   1.000
_cell.length_b   1.000
_cell.length_c   1.000
_cell.angle_alpha   90.00
_cell.angle_beta   90.00
_cell.angle_gamma   90.00
#
_symmetry.space_group_name_H-M   'P 1'
#
loop_
_entity.id
_entity.type
_entity.pdbx_description
1 polymer ?
#
loop_
_entity_poly.entity_id
_entity_poly.type
_entity_poly.pdbx_seq_one_letter_code
_entity_poly.pdbx_strand_id
1 'polypeptide(L)'
;MMLAMVLQLVVFILLFGGIYFVIKKQRRMGVAMVKGRSRNWFFTLYICALLICAAAFYLIPGEQFNQTVALEYEAAFEAEEELRTLLNEGRYEEAVGNLVNSFTFDYFDDVVVVNAMYRDYFDGSVIVDATDELDGEMEAYLYMGRSYVDGFDFTGQINAPHLVVHEDELQIHLEETNISFANLGKEFTISQFMEDNDSDDPFGHRSSSSYHGSTYIYLRVPAGVSVESADDGLYVEEVKR
;
A
#
# COMPACT_ATOMS: atom_id res chain seq x y z
N MET A 1 9.55 0.46 -19.82
CA MET A 1 8.20 0.18 -20.37
C MET A 1 8.13 0.15 -21.89
N MET A 2 8.44 1.22 -22.64
CA MET A 2 8.29 1.23 -24.12
C MET A 2 9.05 0.12 -24.84
N LEU A 3 10.26 -0.22 -24.41
CA LEU A 3 11.06 -1.27 -25.05
C LEU A 3 10.46 -2.67 -24.88
N ALA A 4 9.84 -2.94 -23.72
CA ALA A 4 9.15 -4.19 -23.45
C ALA A 4 7.86 -4.33 -24.27
N MET A 5 7.09 -3.24 -24.41
CA MET A 5 5.91 -3.21 -25.27
C MET A 5 6.25 -3.44 -26.75
N VAL A 6 7.35 -2.85 -27.23
CA VAL A 6 7.84 -3.07 -28.60
C VAL A 6 8.29 -4.52 -28.80
N LEU A 7 9.01 -5.09 -27.83
CA LEU A 7 9.45 -6.49 -27.89
C LEU A 7 8.24 -7.46 -27.94
N GLN A 8 7.22 -7.22 -27.13
CA GLN A 8 6.01 -8.03 -27.08
C GLN A 8 5.19 -7.93 -28.36
N LEU A 9 5.12 -6.72 -28.96
CA LEU A 9 4.46 -6.50 -30.25
C LEU A 9 5.21 -7.20 -31.40
N VAL A 10 6.55 -7.24 -31.37
CA VAL A 10 7.36 -8.00 -32.33
C VAL A 10 7.11 -9.51 -32.22
N VAL A 11 7.01 -10.04 -30.98
CA VAL A 11 6.67 -11.45 -30.75
C VAL A 11 5.30 -11.78 -31.33
N PHE A 12 4.28 -10.94 -31.11
CA PHE A 12 2.95 -11.14 -31.69
C PHE A 12 2.96 -11.09 -33.22
N ILE A 13 3.68 -10.15 -33.83
CA ILE A 13 3.81 -10.06 -35.30
C ILE A 13 4.47 -11.32 -35.87
N LEU A 14 5.51 -11.85 -35.21
CA LEU A 14 6.17 -13.07 -35.64
C LEU A 14 5.26 -14.30 -35.50
N LEU A 15 4.44 -14.35 -34.45
CA LEU A 15 3.49 -15.44 -34.20
C LEU A 15 2.37 -15.43 -35.25
N PHE A 16 1.72 -14.28 -35.48
CA PHE A 16 0.71 -14.12 -36.53
C PHE A 16 1.27 -14.30 -37.94
N GLY A 17 2.48 -13.79 -38.20
CA GLY A 17 3.20 -13.96 -39.46
C GLY A 17 3.53 -15.43 -39.74
N GLY A 18 3.95 -16.17 -38.71
CA GLY A 18 4.21 -17.61 -38.77
C GLY A 18 2.93 -18.40 -39.08
N ILE A 19 1.83 -18.11 -38.40
CA ILE A 19 0.52 -18.72 -38.65
C ILE A 19 0.05 -18.42 -40.08
N TYR A 20 0.13 -17.16 -40.52
CA TYR A 20 -0.27 -16.76 -41.87
C TYR A 20 0.57 -17.46 -42.95
N PHE A 21 1.89 -17.55 -42.77
CA PHE A 21 2.79 -18.22 -43.70
C PHE A 21 2.49 -19.71 -43.81
N VAL A 22 2.20 -20.36 -42.68
CA VAL A 22 1.77 -21.77 -42.61
C VAL A 22 0.47 -22.00 -43.38
N ILE A 23 -0.56 -21.17 -43.16
CA ILE A 23 -1.85 -21.28 -43.86
C ILE A 23 -1.66 -21.06 -45.37
N LYS A 24 -0.85 -20.07 -45.76
CA LYS A 24 -0.57 -19.76 -47.17
C LYS A 24 0.19 -20.89 -47.87
N LYS A 25 1.13 -21.54 -47.18
CA LYS A 25 1.89 -22.68 -47.70
C LYS A 25 1.03 -23.95 -47.79
N GLN A 26 0.12 -24.15 -46.83
CA GLN A 26 -0.81 -25.28 -46.82
C GLN A 26 -1.78 -25.25 -48.02
N ARG A 27 -2.18 -24.06 -48.52
CA ARG A 27 -2.98 -23.96 -49.76
C ARG A 27 -2.24 -24.40 -51.02
N ARG A 28 -0.90 -24.39 -51.06
CA ARG A 28 -0.10 -24.84 -52.22
C ARG A 28 0.18 -26.35 -52.22
N MET A 29 0.11 -27.00 -51.05
CA MET A 29 0.22 -28.45 -50.95
C MET A 29 -1.20 -29.02 -51.00
N GLY A 30 -1.57 -29.56 -52.16
CA GLY A 30 -2.91 -30.05 -52.47
C GLY A 30 -3.56 -30.83 -51.33
N VAL A 31 -4.86 -30.62 -51.17
CA VAL A 31 -5.78 -31.10 -50.12
C VAL A 31 -5.89 -32.64 -50.02
N ALA A 32 -4.99 -33.41 -50.63
CA ALA A 32 -5.08 -34.86 -50.71
C ALA A 32 -4.46 -35.63 -49.51
N MET A 33 -3.73 -34.99 -48.59
CA MET A 33 -3.04 -35.69 -47.48
C MET A 33 -3.51 -35.32 -46.06
N VAL A 34 -4.64 -34.61 -45.94
CA VAL A 34 -5.23 -34.23 -44.65
C VAL A 34 -6.41 -35.14 -44.31
N LYS A 35 -6.17 -36.47 -44.26
CA LYS A 35 -7.19 -37.44 -43.82
C LYS A 35 -6.81 -38.21 -42.54
N GLY A 36 -5.93 -37.64 -41.72
CA GLY A 36 -5.64 -38.19 -40.38
C GLY A 36 -4.36 -37.68 -39.70
N ARG A 37 -3.40 -37.13 -40.45
CA ARG A 37 -2.07 -36.76 -39.90
C ARG A 37 -1.89 -35.27 -39.62
N SER A 38 -2.72 -34.39 -40.19
CA SER A 38 -2.59 -32.93 -40.03
C SER A 38 -3.24 -32.37 -38.76
N ARG A 39 -4.03 -33.17 -38.01
CA ARG A 39 -4.59 -32.73 -36.73
C ARG A 39 -3.50 -32.51 -35.67
N ASN A 40 -2.38 -33.24 -35.80
CA ASN A 40 -1.26 -33.14 -34.87
C ASN A 40 -0.44 -31.86 -35.06
N TRP A 41 -0.50 -31.19 -36.23
CA TRP A 41 0.36 -30.03 -36.46
C TRP A 41 -0.09 -28.81 -35.66
N PHE A 42 -1.40 -28.56 -35.57
CA PHE A 42 -1.94 -27.52 -34.67
C PHE A 42 -1.59 -27.81 -33.22
N PHE A 43 -1.61 -29.08 -32.82
CA PHE A 43 -1.22 -29.50 -31.48
C PHE A 43 0.28 -29.29 -31.22
N THR A 44 1.14 -29.61 -32.19
CA THR A 44 2.58 -29.33 -32.10
C THR A 44 2.86 -27.82 -32.04
N LEU A 45 2.17 -27.02 -32.86
CA LEU A 45 2.31 -25.57 -32.84
C LEU A 45 1.88 -24.97 -31.49
N TYR A 46 0.77 -25.45 -30.94
CA TYR A 46 0.27 -25.06 -29.63
C TYR A 46 1.26 -25.43 -28.51
N ILE A 47 1.80 -26.65 -28.53
CA ILE A 47 2.85 -27.07 -27.58
C ILE A 47 4.11 -26.21 -27.71
N CYS A 48 4.57 -25.94 -28.93
CA CYS A 48 5.72 -25.07 -29.15
C CYS A 48 5.45 -23.65 -28.63
N ALA A 49 4.26 -23.10 -28.85
CA ALA A 49 3.89 -21.78 -28.31
C ALA A 49 3.87 -21.78 -26.77
N LEU A 50 3.28 -22.81 -26.14
CA LEU A 50 3.31 -22.97 -24.68
C LEU A 50 4.74 -23.06 -24.14
N LEU A 51 5.62 -23.83 -24.80
CA LEU A 51 7.03 -23.95 -24.38
C LEU A 51 7.77 -22.62 -24.51
N ILE A 52 7.50 -21.83 -25.56
CA ILE A 52 8.08 -20.49 -25.71
C ILE A 52 7.57 -19.56 -24.61
N CYS A 53 6.27 -19.58 -24.30
CA CYS A 53 5.70 -18.79 -23.20
C CYS A 53 6.30 -19.19 -21.85
N ALA A 54 6.46 -20.49 -21.59
CA ALA A 54 7.08 -20.99 -20.36
C ALA A 54 8.56 -20.57 -20.26
N ALA A 55 9.33 -20.67 -21.35
CA ALA A 55 10.71 -20.21 -21.38
C ALA A 55 10.82 -18.69 -21.21
N ALA A 56 9.91 -17.92 -21.82
CA ALA A 56 9.84 -16.47 -21.66
C ALA A 56 9.50 -16.08 -20.21
N PHE A 57 8.62 -16.83 -19.54
CA PHE A 57 8.30 -16.61 -18.13
C PHE A 57 9.53 -16.73 -17.23
N TYR A 58 10.40 -17.73 -17.45
CA TYR A 58 11.66 -17.87 -16.70
C TYR A 58 12.72 -16.79 -17.01
N LEU A 59 12.58 -16.06 -18.12
CA LEU A 59 13.46 -14.94 -18.48
C LEU A 59 12.99 -13.62 -17.88
N ILE A 60 11.78 -13.56 -17.30
CA ILE A 60 11.31 -12.39 -16.58
C ILE A 60 12.03 -12.36 -15.21
N PRO A 61 12.75 -11.28 -14.87
CA PRO A 61 13.45 -11.19 -13.60
C PRO A 61 12.44 -11.27 -12.44
N GLY A 62 12.50 -12.38 -11.69
CA GLY A 62 11.58 -12.67 -10.59
C GLY A 62 11.72 -11.71 -9.40
N GLU A 63 12.86 -11.03 -9.27
CA GLU A 63 13.13 -10.07 -8.19
C GLU A 63 12.26 -8.80 -8.28
N GLN A 64 11.55 -8.57 -9.38
CA GLN A 64 10.60 -7.45 -9.52
C GLN A 64 9.16 -7.82 -9.14
N PHE A 65 8.89 -9.10 -8.87
CA PHE A 65 7.59 -9.56 -8.36
C PHE A 65 7.71 -9.74 -6.86
N ASN A 66 7.56 -8.64 -6.12
CA ASN A 66 7.32 -8.71 -4.68
C ASN A 66 5.99 -9.44 -4.47
N GLN A 67 6.05 -10.74 -4.15
CA GLN A 67 4.96 -11.42 -3.46
C GLN A 67 5.01 -10.98 -1.99
N THR A 68 4.54 -9.78 -1.70
CA THR A 68 4.15 -9.48 -0.33
C THR A 68 2.79 -10.14 -0.10
N VAL A 69 2.79 -11.04 0.87
CA VAL A 69 1.71 -11.98 1.13
C VAL A 69 0.58 -11.21 1.80
N ALA A 70 -0.67 -11.45 1.38
CA ALA A 70 -1.88 -10.86 1.95
C ALA A 70 -2.07 -11.07 3.47
N LEU A 71 -1.19 -11.86 4.11
CA LEU A 71 -1.07 -12.10 5.55
C LEU A 71 -0.78 -10.84 6.39
N GLU A 72 -0.46 -9.70 5.78
CA GLU A 72 -0.11 -8.48 6.52
C GLU A 72 -1.28 -7.59 6.92
N TYR A 73 -2.49 -7.73 6.34
CA TYR A 73 -3.61 -6.83 6.67
C TYR A 73 -4.06 -6.97 8.14
N GLU A 74 -4.33 -8.20 8.59
CA GLU A 74 -4.80 -8.46 9.95
C GLU A 74 -3.70 -8.14 10.98
N ALA A 75 -2.45 -8.50 10.67
CA ALA A 75 -1.29 -8.14 11.49
C ALA A 75 -1.05 -6.61 11.55
N ALA A 76 -1.32 -5.86 10.47
CA ALA A 76 -1.22 -4.41 10.46
C ALA A 76 -2.28 -3.76 11.36
N PHE A 77 -3.51 -4.29 11.31
CA PHE A 77 -4.60 -3.84 12.18
C PHE A 77 -4.29 -4.13 13.65
N GLU A 78 -3.82 -5.34 13.98
CA GLU A 78 -3.38 -5.68 15.34
C GLU A 78 -2.24 -4.78 15.82
N ALA A 79 -1.25 -4.50 14.97
CA ALA A 79 -0.13 -3.62 15.30
C ALA A 79 -0.58 -2.16 15.54
N GLU A 80 -1.59 -1.67 14.82
CA GLU A 80 -2.18 -0.36 15.09
C GLU A 80 -2.94 -0.34 16.41
N GLU A 81 -3.71 -1.39 16.72
CA GLU A 81 -4.41 -1.48 18.00
C GLU A 81 -3.42 -1.51 19.17
N GLU A 82 -2.31 -2.24 19.03
CA GLU A 82 -1.20 -2.25 19.99
C GLU A 82 -0.59 -0.85 20.13
N LEU A 83 -0.25 -0.18 19.03
CA LEU A 83 0.28 1.19 19.05
C LEU A 83 -0.66 2.14 19.79
N ARG A 84 -1.95 2.14 19.44
CA ARG A 84 -2.96 2.98 20.08
C ARG A 84 -3.08 2.68 21.58
N THR A 85 -2.97 1.42 21.96
CA THR A 85 -3.01 1.01 23.37
C THR A 85 -1.79 1.53 24.13
N LEU A 86 -0.59 1.35 23.59
CA LEU A 86 0.65 1.86 24.19
C LEU A 86 0.61 3.37 24.41
N LEU A 87 0.16 4.12 23.40
CA LEU A 87 0.05 5.58 23.51
C LEU A 87 -1.00 6.00 24.55
N ASN A 88 -2.17 5.35 24.57
CA ASN A 88 -3.23 5.66 25.54
C ASN A 88 -2.90 5.28 26.98
N GLU A 89 -1.99 4.31 27.18
CA GLU A 89 -1.44 3.93 28.49
C GLU A 89 -0.23 4.79 28.91
N GLY A 90 0.19 5.73 28.07
CA GLY A 90 1.38 6.56 28.32
C GLY A 90 2.71 5.83 28.16
N ARG A 91 2.72 4.66 27.53
CA ARG A 91 3.91 3.84 27.25
C ARG A 91 4.53 4.20 25.90
N TYR A 92 4.63 5.50 25.61
CA TYR A 92 5.06 6.04 24.32
C TYR A 92 6.52 5.67 23.95
N GLU A 93 7.37 5.42 24.95
CA GLU A 93 8.75 4.95 24.76
C GLU A 93 8.83 3.54 24.15
N GLU A 94 7.79 2.72 24.31
CA GLU A 94 7.74 1.37 23.73
C GLU A 94 7.31 1.41 22.25
N ALA A 95 6.71 2.52 21.80
CA ALA A 95 6.21 2.73 20.44
C ALA A 95 7.27 3.25 19.43
N VAL A 96 8.57 3.20 19.77
CA VAL A 96 9.66 3.78 18.95
C VAL A 96 9.71 3.22 17.53
N GLY A 97 9.24 1.99 17.30
CA GLY A 97 9.17 1.39 15.96
C GLY A 97 8.26 2.14 14.98
N ASN A 98 7.32 2.95 15.48
CA ASN A 98 6.37 3.75 14.70
C ASN A 98 6.68 5.25 14.77
N LEU A 99 7.73 5.65 15.48
CA LEU A 99 8.11 7.06 15.63
C LEU A 99 8.67 7.58 14.32
N VAL A 100 8.03 8.62 13.80
CA VAL A 100 8.45 9.29 12.56
C VAL A 100 9.24 10.55 12.86
N ASN A 101 8.78 11.33 13.83
CA ASN A 101 9.42 12.58 14.21
C ASN A 101 9.18 12.90 15.69
N SER A 102 10.09 13.64 16.30
CA SER A 102 9.96 14.14 17.67
C SER A 102 10.65 15.48 17.79
N PHE A 103 10.03 16.42 18.50
CA PHE A 103 10.67 17.70 18.80
C PHE A 103 10.14 18.27 20.11
N THR A 104 10.95 19.14 20.70
CA THR A 104 10.64 19.90 21.90
C THR A 104 10.49 21.36 21.51
N PHE A 105 9.60 22.07 22.17
CA PHE A 105 9.39 23.50 21.95
C PHE A 105 9.03 24.21 23.24
N ASP A 106 9.48 25.44 23.35
CA ASP A 106 9.16 26.32 24.47
C ASP A 106 7.69 26.72 24.41
N TYR A 107 7.07 26.88 25.57
CA TYR A 107 5.68 27.28 25.67
C TYR A 107 5.46 28.26 26.83
N PHE A 108 4.61 29.26 26.62
CA PHE A 108 4.52 30.43 27.49
C PHE A 108 3.12 30.72 28.06
N ASP A 109 2.07 30.12 27.50
CA ASP A 109 0.69 30.35 27.93
C ASP A 109 0.11 29.16 28.74
N ASP A 110 -1.17 29.23 29.14
CA ASP A 110 -1.85 28.15 29.88
C ASP A 110 -2.67 27.22 28.95
N VAL A 111 -2.90 27.62 27.70
CA VAL A 111 -3.75 26.89 26.72
C VAL A 111 -3.08 26.75 25.34
N VAL A 112 -2.82 25.51 24.93
CA VAL A 112 -2.28 25.20 23.60
C VAL A 112 -3.41 24.86 22.67
N VAL A 113 -3.46 25.53 21.51
CA VAL A 113 -4.44 25.20 20.48
C VAL A 113 -3.79 24.30 19.44
N VAL A 114 -4.39 23.15 19.17
CA VAL A 114 -3.99 22.26 18.08
C VAL A 114 -4.90 22.49 16.89
N ASN A 115 -4.29 22.76 15.73
CA ASN A 115 -5.02 23.10 14.52
C ASN A 115 -4.51 22.27 13.32
N ALA A 116 -5.43 21.60 12.63
CA ALA A 116 -5.14 20.95 11.38
C ALA A 116 -5.23 21.95 10.21
N MET A 117 -4.08 22.30 9.63
CA MET A 117 -3.96 23.17 8.47
C MET A 117 -4.28 22.40 7.17
N TYR A 118 -5.45 21.78 7.12
CA TYR A 118 -5.93 21.04 5.95
C TYR A 118 -7.33 21.48 5.55
N ARG A 119 -7.65 21.33 4.26
CA ARG A 119 -8.90 21.84 3.69
C ARG A 119 -10.10 20.93 3.97
N ASP A 120 -9.83 19.66 4.28
CA ASP A 120 -10.81 18.66 4.65
C ASP A 120 -10.53 18.13 6.08
N TYR A 121 -10.97 16.91 6.38
CA TYR A 121 -10.83 16.23 7.66
C TYR A 121 -9.43 15.63 7.87
N PHE A 122 -8.86 15.78 9.07
CA PHE A 122 -7.65 15.08 9.49
C PHE A 122 -8.02 13.74 10.13
N ASP A 123 -7.57 12.64 9.52
CA ASP A 123 -7.79 11.27 10.02
C ASP A 123 -6.64 10.84 10.95
N GLY A 124 -6.56 11.51 12.10
CA GLY A 124 -5.56 11.22 13.12
C GLY A 124 -6.03 11.65 14.51
N SER A 125 -5.34 11.16 15.54
CA SER A 125 -5.67 11.41 16.94
C SER A 125 -4.53 12.13 17.66
N VAL A 126 -4.89 13.09 18.50
CA VAL A 126 -3.95 13.80 19.38
C VAL A 126 -4.13 13.23 20.78
N ILE A 127 -3.06 12.69 21.36
CA ILE A 127 -3.04 12.10 22.69
C ILE A 127 -2.22 12.99 23.61
N VAL A 128 -2.81 13.43 24.71
CA VAL A 128 -2.20 14.39 25.64
C VAL A 128 -1.84 13.69 26.94
N ASP A 129 -0.57 13.78 27.32
CA ASP A 129 -0.03 13.30 28.59
C ASP A 129 0.45 14.47 29.44
N ALA A 130 -0.30 14.76 30.50
CA ALA A 130 0.10 15.78 31.47
C ALA A 130 1.16 15.23 32.43
N THR A 131 2.31 15.89 32.51
CA THR A 131 3.45 15.48 33.34
C THR A 131 3.98 16.63 34.19
N ASP A 132 4.46 16.32 35.39
CA ASP A 132 5.16 17.27 36.27
C ASP A 132 6.66 17.35 35.94
N GLU A 133 7.15 16.56 34.97
CA GLU A 133 8.57 16.47 34.61
C GLU A 133 9.02 17.60 33.67
N LEU A 134 8.07 18.26 33.00
CA LEU A 134 8.33 19.34 32.06
C LEU A 134 8.03 20.69 32.72
N ASP A 135 8.93 21.65 32.55
CA ASP A 135 8.80 23.02 33.07
C ASP A 135 9.08 24.03 31.95
N GLY A 136 8.03 24.70 31.47
CA GLY A 136 8.12 25.70 30.39
C GLY A 136 8.39 25.14 28.98
N GLU A 137 8.43 23.81 28.83
CA GLU A 137 8.66 23.12 27.55
C GLU A 137 7.59 22.04 27.32
N MET A 138 7.32 21.74 26.06
CA MET A 138 6.46 20.64 25.63
C MET A 138 7.17 19.74 24.64
N GLU A 139 6.81 18.46 24.63
CA GLU A 139 7.37 17.47 23.71
C GLU A 139 6.26 16.92 22.81
N ALA A 140 6.51 16.93 21.51
CA ALA A 140 5.61 16.34 20.53
C ALA A 140 6.28 15.16 19.84
N TYR A 141 5.56 14.05 19.77
CA TYR A 141 5.99 12.83 19.09
C TYR A 141 4.95 12.45 18.04
N LEU A 142 5.41 12.29 16.80
CA LEU A 142 4.60 11.89 15.67
C LEU A 142 4.80 10.40 15.40
N TYR A 143 3.72 9.63 15.54
CA TYR A 143 3.70 8.21 15.24
C TYR A 143 2.78 7.94 14.04
N MET A 144 3.18 7.00 13.19
CA MET A 144 2.35 6.55 12.06
C MET A 144 2.18 5.04 12.06
N GLY A 145 0.94 4.62 11.84
CA GLY A 145 0.63 3.24 11.49
C GLY A 145 1.17 2.87 10.11
N ARG A 146 1.23 1.56 9.85
CA ARG A 146 1.66 1.07 8.53
C ARG A 146 0.52 1.16 7.53
N SER A 147 0.85 1.34 6.26
CA SER A 147 -0.12 1.44 5.18
C SER A 147 0.13 0.38 4.12
N TYR A 148 -0.95 -0.34 3.78
CA TYR A 148 -0.92 -1.47 2.86
C TYR A 148 -1.99 -1.32 1.80
N VAL A 149 -1.65 -1.65 0.55
CA VAL A 149 -2.63 -1.77 -0.53
C VAL A 149 -2.40 -3.08 -1.26
N ASP A 150 -3.43 -3.94 -1.30
CA ASP A 150 -3.38 -5.29 -1.87
C ASP A 150 -2.21 -6.13 -1.31
N GLY A 151 -1.88 -5.94 -0.03
CA GLY A 151 -0.76 -6.60 0.65
C GLY A 151 0.62 -6.04 0.31
N PHE A 152 0.74 -4.92 -0.40
CA PHE A 152 2.01 -4.21 -0.61
C PHE A 152 2.18 -3.11 0.44
N ASP A 153 3.33 -3.06 1.09
CA ASP A 153 3.70 -2.01 2.04
C ASP A 153 4.04 -0.71 1.30
N PHE A 154 3.25 0.32 1.56
CA PHE A 154 3.44 1.68 1.05
C PHE A 154 3.83 2.68 2.14
N THR A 155 4.08 2.22 3.38
CA THR A 155 4.36 3.08 4.54
C THR A 155 5.46 4.08 4.27
N GLY A 156 6.58 3.65 3.69
CA GLY A 156 7.71 4.54 3.37
C GLY A 156 7.52 5.46 2.16
N GLN A 157 6.40 5.34 1.45
CA GLN A 157 6.05 6.19 0.30
C GLN A 157 5.01 7.25 0.65
N ILE A 158 4.42 7.18 1.84
CA ILE A 158 3.43 8.15 2.32
C ILE A 158 4.16 9.26 3.07
N ASN A 159 3.89 10.51 2.68
CA ASN A 159 4.43 11.66 3.38
C ASN A 159 3.78 11.78 4.76
N ALA A 160 4.62 11.85 5.79
CA ALA A 160 4.17 12.13 7.13
C ALA A 160 3.73 13.61 7.26
N PRO A 161 2.73 13.91 8.10
CA PRO A 161 2.38 15.30 8.36
C PRO A 161 3.54 16.04 9.03
N HIS A 162 3.63 17.32 8.73
CA HIS A 162 4.61 18.23 9.31
C HIS A 162 3.96 19.00 10.45
N LEU A 163 4.61 18.99 11.61
CA LEU A 163 4.18 19.74 12.78
C LEU A 163 5.00 21.03 12.86
N VAL A 164 4.31 22.17 12.98
CA VAL A 164 4.92 23.49 13.09
C VAL A 164 4.29 24.21 14.27
N VAL A 165 5.13 24.78 15.15
CA VAL A 165 4.67 25.61 16.24
C VAL A 165 4.76 27.07 15.81
N HIS A 166 3.66 27.79 15.93
CA HIS A 166 3.62 29.22 15.67
C HIS A 166 2.89 29.92 16.81
N GLU A 167 3.61 30.76 17.56
CA GLU A 167 3.10 31.36 18.81
C GLU A 167 2.64 30.24 19.77
N ASP A 168 1.37 30.21 20.14
CA ASP A 168 0.78 29.24 21.07
C ASP A 168 -0.08 28.18 20.36
N GLU A 169 0.11 28.04 19.04
CA GLU A 169 -0.63 27.11 18.19
C GLU A 169 0.29 26.02 17.61
N LEU A 170 -0.10 24.76 17.82
CA LEU A 170 0.49 23.60 17.15
C LEU A 170 -0.27 23.34 15.85
N GLN A 171 0.38 23.63 14.73
CA GLN A 171 -0.19 23.44 13.40
C GLN A 171 0.23 22.12 12.78
N ILE A 172 -0.75 21.33 12.34
CA ILE A 172 -0.56 20.06 11.65
C ILE A 172 -0.74 20.31 10.15
N HIS A 173 0.34 20.22 9.38
CA HIS A 173 0.35 20.40 7.93
C HIS A 173 0.37 19.03 7.25
N LEU A 174 -0.67 18.73 6.47
CA LEU A 174 -0.77 17.48 5.72
C LEU A 174 -0.29 17.67 4.28
N GLU A 175 0.46 16.68 3.77
CA GLU A 175 0.85 16.62 2.37
C GLU A 175 0.12 15.49 1.65
N GLU A 176 -0.56 15.82 0.55
CA GLU A 176 -1.18 14.82 -0.30
C GLU A 176 -0.12 13.94 -0.97
N THR A 177 -0.19 12.63 -0.71
CA THR A 177 0.65 11.64 -1.38
C THR A 177 -0.14 10.92 -2.47
N ASN A 178 0.31 11.04 -3.72
CA ASN A 178 -0.28 10.33 -4.85
C ASN A 178 0.56 9.11 -5.23
N ILE A 179 0.05 7.91 -4.93
CA ILE A 179 0.71 6.65 -5.25
C ILE A 179 0.02 6.01 -6.46
N SER A 180 0.80 5.71 -7.51
CA SER A 180 0.33 5.02 -8.70
C SER A 180 1.01 3.66 -8.82
N PHE A 181 0.24 2.58 -8.78
CA PHE A 181 0.74 1.22 -8.96
C PHE A 181 -0.15 0.43 -9.93
N ALA A 182 0.41 -0.63 -10.50
CA ALA A 182 -0.30 -1.55 -11.39
C ALA A 182 -0.18 -2.96 -10.82
N ASN A 183 -1.30 -3.54 -10.41
CA ASN A 183 -1.38 -4.91 -9.95
C ASN A 183 -1.85 -5.82 -11.10
N LEU A 184 -1.08 -6.89 -11.39
CA LEU A 184 -1.47 -7.89 -12.36
C LEU A 184 -2.22 -9.01 -11.65
N GLY A 185 -3.56 -8.99 -11.78
CA GLY A 185 -4.41 -10.08 -11.30
C GLY A 185 -4.12 -11.40 -12.02
N LYS A 186 -4.41 -12.52 -11.35
CA LYS A 186 -4.36 -13.86 -11.99
C LYS A 186 -5.40 -13.93 -13.12
N GLU A 187 -5.06 -14.55 -14.23
CA GLU A 187 -6.01 -14.79 -15.32
C GLU A 187 -7.17 -15.69 -14.84
N PHE A 188 -8.40 -15.38 -15.26
CA PHE A 188 -9.63 -16.08 -14.88
C PHE A 188 -9.58 -17.61 -15.04
N THR A 189 -8.85 -18.09 -16.03
CA THR A 189 -8.68 -19.54 -16.30
C THR A 189 -7.79 -20.23 -15.27
N ILE A 190 -6.85 -19.50 -14.65
CA ILE A 190 -5.96 -20.02 -13.61
C ILE A 190 -6.68 -20.02 -12.27
N SER A 191 -7.47 -18.97 -11.98
CA SER A 191 -8.21 -18.82 -10.72
C SER A 191 -9.22 -19.95 -10.48
N GLN A 192 -9.82 -20.52 -11.53
CA GLN A 192 -10.77 -21.65 -11.42
C GLN A 192 -10.18 -22.97 -10.92
N PHE A 193 -8.85 -23.11 -10.92
CA PHE A 193 -8.15 -24.33 -10.49
C PHE A 193 -7.32 -24.13 -9.23
N MET A 194 -7.33 -22.93 -8.64
CA MET A 194 -6.64 -22.66 -7.38
C MET A 194 -7.59 -22.81 -6.20
N GLU A 195 -7.08 -23.41 -5.13
CA GLU A 195 -7.83 -23.73 -3.91
C GLU A 195 -8.05 -22.49 -3.02
N ASP A 196 -7.35 -21.38 -3.30
CA ASP A 196 -7.54 -20.05 -2.69
C ASP A 196 -8.83 -19.38 -3.20
N ASN A 197 -9.98 -19.95 -2.84
CA ASN A 197 -11.28 -19.29 -2.92
C ASN A 197 -11.61 -18.58 -1.59
N ASP A 198 -10.71 -17.72 -1.10
CA ASP A 198 -11.03 -16.78 0.00
C ASP A 198 -11.85 -15.58 -0.50
N SER A 199 -12.11 -15.48 -1.81
CA SER A 199 -13.08 -14.54 -2.37
C SER A 199 -14.38 -15.27 -2.71
N ASP A 200 -15.46 -14.93 -2.00
CA ASP A 200 -16.86 -15.32 -2.27
C ASP A 200 -17.38 -14.93 -3.68
N ASP A 201 -16.52 -14.41 -4.56
CA ASP A 201 -16.85 -14.04 -5.94
C ASP A 201 -16.21 -14.99 -6.97
N PRO A 202 -16.99 -15.94 -7.55
CA PRO A 202 -16.53 -16.79 -8.65
C PRO A 202 -16.23 -16.02 -9.95
N PHE A 203 -16.50 -14.71 -10.02
CA PHE A 203 -16.14 -13.83 -11.13
C PHE A 203 -14.82 -13.05 -10.92
N GLY A 204 -14.09 -13.34 -9.84
CA GLY A 204 -12.67 -12.97 -9.72
C GLY A 204 -12.40 -11.49 -9.53
N HIS A 205 -13.35 -10.72 -9.00
CA HIS A 205 -13.02 -9.43 -8.43
C HIS A 205 -12.31 -9.69 -7.10
N ARG A 206 -10.96 -9.66 -7.13
CA ARG A 206 -10.21 -9.45 -5.89
C ARG A 206 -10.77 -8.19 -5.25
N SER A 207 -11.38 -8.33 -4.07
CA SER A 207 -11.63 -7.21 -3.18
C SER A 207 -10.27 -6.56 -2.97
N SER A 208 -10.08 -5.35 -3.52
CA SER A 208 -8.89 -4.58 -3.18
C SER A 208 -8.96 -4.32 -1.68
N SER A 209 -7.95 -4.82 -0.96
CA SER A 209 -7.82 -4.55 0.47
C SER A 209 -6.84 -3.40 0.62
N SER A 210 -7.35 -2.24 1.00
CA SER A 210 -6.54 -1.10 1.39
C SER A 210 -6.68 -0.89 2.88
N TYR A 211 -5.55 -0.74 3.55
CA TYR A 211 -5.48 -0.35 4.94
C TYR A 211 -4.54 0.84 5.04
N HIS A 212 -5.02 1.90 5.67
CA HIS A 212 -4.23 3.08 5.95
C HIS A 212 -4.13 3.20 7.46
N GLY A 213 -2.93 3.03 8.00
CA GLY A 213 -2.70 3.17 9.43
C GLY A 213 -2.85 4.62 9.85
N SER A 214 -3.47 4.83 11.01
CA SER A 214 -3.75 6.14 11.58
C SER A 214 -2.48 6.89 11.94
N THR A 215 -2.59 8.22 11.97
CA THR A 215 -1.56 9.08 12.52
C THR A 215 -1.88 9.43 13.98
N TYR A 216 -0.89 9.33 14.86
CA TYR A 216 -1.02 9.72 16.27
C TYR A 216 0.00 10.80 16.61
N ILE A 217 -0.46 11.87 17.24
CA ILE A 217 0.39 12.92 17.77
C ILE A 217 0.33 12.81 19.29
N TYR A 218 1.42 12.36 19.90
CA TYR A 218 1.52 12.27 21.35
C TYR A 218 2.19 13.54 21.89
N LEU A 219 1.46 14.29 22.70
CA LEU A 219 1.89 15.55 23.30
C LEU A 219 2.12 15.36 24.79
N ARG A 220 3.36 15.56 25.23
CA ARG A 220 3.67 15.69 26.65
C ARG A 220 3.63 17.15 27.03
N VAL A 221 2.77 17.47 27.98
CA VAL A 221 2.49 18.85 28.41
C VAL A 221 2.72 19.00 29.91
N PRO A 222 3.20 20.15 30.40
CA PRO A 222 3.26 20.43 31.83
C PRO A 222 1.89 20.31 32.50
N ALA A 223 1.86 19.79 33.72
CA ALA A 223 0.61 19.67 34.48
C ALA A 223 -0.07 21.04 34.67
N GLY A 224 -1.32 21.13 34.25
CA GLY A 224 -2.13 22.37 34.33
C GLY A 224 -2.26 23.13 33.02
N VAL A 225 -1.49 22.79 31.99
CA VAL A 225 -1.70 23.28 30.63
C VAL A 225 -2.88 22.56 30.00
N SER A 226 -3.82 23.31 29.42
CA SER A 226 -4.96 22.75 28.69
C SER A 226 -4.63 22.67 27.19
N VAL A 227 -5.05 21.59 26.55
CA VAL A 227 -4.92 21.42 25.10
C VAL A 227 -6.31 21.46 24.49
N GLU A 228 -6.55 22.44 23.62
CA GLU A 228 -7.82 22.64 22.92
C GLU A 228 -7.66 22.35 21.43
N SER A 229 -8.73 21.85 20.81
CA SER A 229 -8.79 21.69 19.36
C SER A 229 -9.40 22.94 18.73
N ALA A 230 -8.78 23.45 17.67
CA ALA A 230 -9.38 24.49 16.81
C ALA A 230 -10.46 23.94 15.86
N ASP A 231 -10.49 22.63 15.63
CA ASP A 231 -11.37 21.95 14.67
C ASP A 231 -12.25 20.90 15.36
N ASP A 232 -13.56 20.91 15.05
CA ASP A 232 -14.52 19.92 15.53
C ASP A 232 -14.18 18.49 15.05
N GLY A 233 -13.38 18.35 13.98
CA GLY A 233 -12.93 17.07 13.44
C GLY A 233 -11.70 16.46 14.10
N LEU A 234 -10.96 17.20 14.92
CA LEU A 234 -9.74 16.73 15.56
C LEU A 234 -10.05 16.21 16.97
N TYR A 235 -9.83 14.91 17.17
CA TYR A 235 -10.04 14.27 18.46
C TYR A 235 -8.80 14.42 19.35
N VAL A 236 -8.99 15.06 20.50
CA VAL A 236 -7.99 15.17 21.56
C VAL A 236 -8.38 14.20 22.68
N GLU A 237 -7.53 13.22 22.93
CA GLU A 237 -7.70 12.21 23.98
C GLU A 237 -6.67 12.44 25.10
N GLU A 238 -7.10 12.32 26.35
CA GLU A 238 -6.17 12.31 27.48
C GLU A 238 -5.71 10.88 27.79
N VAL A 239 -4.43 10.73 28.15
CA VAL A 239 -3.86 9.45 28.60
C VAL A 239 -4.63 8.93 29.82
N LYS A 240 -5.01 7.65 29.79
CA LYS A 240 -5.74 6.99 30.88
C LYS A 240 -4.74 6.45 31.91
N ARG A 241 -4.62 7.14 33.05
CA ARG A 241 -3.83 6.69 34.20
C ARG A 241 -4.67 5.94 35.24
#